data_AF-A0A6J8CY10-F1
#
_entry.id   AF-A0A6J8CY10-F1
#
_cell.length_a   1.000
_cell.length_b   1.000
_cell.length_c   1.000
_cell.angle_alpha   90.00
_cell.angle_beta   90.00
_cell.angle_gamma   90.00
#
_symmetry.space_group_name_H-M   'P 1'
#
loop_
_entity.id
_entity.type
_entity.pdbx_description
1 polymer ?
#
loop_
_entity_poly.entity_id
_entity_poly.type
_entity_poly.pdbx_seq_one_letter_code
_entity_poly.pdbx_strand_id
1 'polypeptide(L)'
;MTKRFHVADNDEIEELLLNKDSLNTKTKVQQFQFKFFRQFLEEGGRENTKFEEYELSELDAALRSFYAGARKSDGSLFKKSAIQNVKYGLKRYLNEKRNIDINKDNEFTKSNLIFQAVKVDLKRKGYAKVDHYPGISEEDLQKLYSGDTPVFDVNTPYGLQFKVWFEYILFLCRRGQENLRTMTKDTFRVKKDASCMKYIYKNKDELDKNQDLWQRPKASFDVGESTWYCKIVYDIYQPFH
;
A
#
# COMPACT_ATOMS: atom_id res chain seq x y z
N MET A 1 -15.21 8.60 38.13
CA MET A 1 -15.17 9.52 36.98
C MET A 1 -13.99 9.11 36.11
N THR A 2 -14.23 8.70 34.87
CA THR A 2 -13.14 8.38 33.93
C THR A 2 -12.48 9.70 33.50
N LYS A 3 -11.17 9.85 33.74
CA LYS A 3 -10.44 11.05 33.33
C LYS A 3 -10.43 11.12 31.79
N ARG A 4 -10.88 12.25 31.25
CA ARG A 4 -10.94 12.50 29.80
C ARG A 4 -9.56 12.59 29.16
N PHE A 5 -8.56 13.07 29.90
CA PHE A 5 -7.23 13.34 29.39
C PHE A 5 -6.22 12.41 30.07
N HIS A 6 -5.49 11.69 29.24
CA HIS A 6 -4.27 10.96 29.62
C HIS A 6 -3.08 11.85 29.32
N VAL A 7 -2.12 11.91 30.25
CA VAL A 7 -0.85 12.60 30.01
C VAL A 7 0.14 11.50 29.64
N ALA A 8 0.47 11.43 28.36
CA ALA A 8 1.45 10.45 27.89
C ALA A 8 2.83 10.77 28.46
N ASP A 9 3.53 9.75 28.94
CA ASP A 9 4.92 9.88 29.33
C ASP A 9 5.85 9.81 28.10
N ASN A 10 7.15 10.05 28.32
CA ASN A 10 8.12 10.07 27.23
C ASN A 10 8.24 8.70 26.53
N ASP A 11 8.08 7.61 27.27
CA ASP A 11 8.20 6.25 26.72
C ASP A 11 7.02 5.96 25.79
N GLU A 12 5.80 6.33 26.17
CA GLU A 12 4.62 6.25 25.31
C GLU A 12 4.75 7.13 24.07
N ILE A 13 5.29 8.34 24.21
CA ILE A 13 5.55 9.25 23.07
C ILE A 13 6.59 8.64 22.12
N GLU A 14 7.68 8.08 22.64
CA GLU A 14 8.71 7.43 21.84
C GLU A 14 8.18 6.17 21.15
N GLU A 15 7.39 5.34 21.83
CA GLU A 15 6.75 4.17 21.25
C GLU A 15 5.83 4.56 20.08
N LEU A 16 5.05 5.64 20.22
CA LEU A 16 4.21 6.17 19.14
C LEU A 16 5.04 6.61 17.93
N LEU A 17 6.17 7.28 18.16
CA LEU A 17 7.09 7.69 17.09
C LEU A 17 7.72 6.47 16.39
N LEU A 18 8.07 5.42 17.15
CA LEU A 18 8.61 4.17 16.62
C LEU A 18 7.55 3.39 15.82
N ASN A 19 6.29 3.44 16.20
CA ASN A 19 5.22 2.67 15.53
C ASN A 19 4.50 3.43 14.41
N LYS A 20 4.82 4.71 14.19
CA LYS A 20 4.20 5.56 13.14
C LYS A 20 4.27 4.95 11.73
N ASP A 21 5.39 4.32 11.38
CA ASP A 21 5.59 3.76 10.04
C ASP A 21 5.82 2.25 10.09
N SER A 22 5.28 1.55 9.09
CA SER A 22 5.50 0.10 8.96
C SER A 22 6.98 -0.23 8.74
N LEU A 23 7.42 -1.36 9.30
CA LEU A 23 8.80 -1.85 9.19
C LEU A 23 9.28 -1.90 7.74
N ASN A 24 8.44 -2.39 6.82
CA ASN A 24 8.76 -2.47 5.38
C ASN A 24 9.09 -1.11 4.76
N THR A 25 8.40 -0.05 5.20
CA THR A 25 8.61 1.32 4.70
C THR A 25 9.91 1.89 5.27
N LYS A 26 10.21 1.62 6.55
CA LYS A 26 11.45 2.03 7.24
C LYS A 26 12.71 1.42 6.65
N THR A 27 12.74 0.10 6.44
CA THR A 27 14.00 -0.57 6.09
C THR A 27 14.20 -0.70 4.59
N LYS A 28 13.32 -1.37 3.86
CA LYS A 28 13.64 -1.80 2.49
C LYS A 28 13.39 -0.72 1.44
N VAL A 29 12.24 -0.05 1.53
CA VAL A 29 11.82 0.94 0.53
C VAL A 29 12.70 2.18 0.58
N GLN A 30 12.91 2.72 1.79
CA GLN A 30 13.78 3.88 1.99
C GLN A 30 15.23 3.59 1.60
N GLN A 31 15.76 2.41 1.94
CA GLN A 31 17.11 1.99 1.55
C GLN A 31 17.34 1.97 0.05
N PHE A 32 16.39 1.42 -0.71
CA PHE A 32 16.48 1.43 -2.16
C PHE A 32 16.52 2.86 -2.72
N GLN A 33 15.69 3.76 -2.19
CA GLN A 33 15.50 5.10 -2.74
C GLN A 33 16.72 6.00 -2.55
N PHE A 34 17.38 5.97 -1.39
CA PHE A 34 18.63 6.73 -1.22
C PHE A 34 19.84 6.06 -1.89
N LYS A 35 19.90 4.73 -1.95
CA LYS A 35 20.94 4.02 -2.71
C LYS A 35 20.88 4.39 -4.19
N PHE A 36 19.68 4.48 -4.74
CA PHE A 36 19.46 4.92 -6.11
C PHE A 36 19.94 6.36 -6.35
N PHE A 37 19.70 7.27 -5.41
CA PHE A 37 20.24 8.63 -5.49
C PHE A 37 21.77 8.66 -5.40
N ARG A 38 22.39 7.86 -4.52
CA ARG A 38 23.86 7.71 -4.46
C ARG A 38 24.44 7.21 -5.77
N GLN A 39 23.86 6.15 -6.33
CA GLN A 39 24.28 5.62 -7.62
C GLN A 39 24.21 6.67 -8.73
N PHE A 40 23.14 7.47 -8.77
CA PHE A 40 23.04 8.58 -9.73
C PHE A 40 24.17 9.61 -9.56
N LEU A 41 24.56 9.93 -8.33
CA LEU A 41 25.66 10.87 -8.07
C LEU A 41 27.00 10.28 -8.50
N GLU A 42 27.24 9.00 -8.19
CA GLU A 42 28.44 8.27 -8.58
C GLU A 42 28.60 8.23 -10.11
N GLU A 43 27.55 7.82 -10.85
CA GLU A 43 27.53 7.81 -12.32
C GLU A 43 27.67 9.22 -12.93
N GLY A 44 27.21 10.26 -12.21
CA GLY A 44 27.34 11.66 -12.60
C GLY A 44 28.72 12.27 -12.36
N GLY A 45 29.73 11.46 -11.99
CA GLY A 45 31.09 11.92 -11.72
C GLY A 45 31.27 12.59 -10.35
N ARG A 46 30.34 12.38 -9.42
CA ARG A 46 30.44 12.84 -8.03
C ARG A 46 30.80 11.69 -7.10
N GLU A 47 31.87 10.98 -7.44
CA GLU A 47 32.35 9.82 -6.69
C GLU A 47 32.62 10.17 -5.22
N ASN A 48 32.34 9.23 -4.31
CA ASN A 48 32.58 9.34 -2.86
C ASN A 48 31.82 10.45 -2.10
N THR A 49 30.86 11.16 -2.70
CA THR A 49 30.12 12.17 -1.93
C THR A 49 28.96 11.58 -1.14
N LYS A 50 29.13 11.59 0.18
CA LYS A 50 28.03 11.47 1.13
C LYS A 50 27.17 12.73 0.98
N PHE A 51 26.08 12.63 0.23
CA PHE A 51 25.15 13.76 0.07
C PHE A 51 24.50 14.20 1.40
N GLU A 52 24.66 13.41 2.46
CA GLU A 52 24.33 13.80 3.84
C GLU A 52 25.21 14.95 4.35
N GLU A 53 26.38 15.15 3.76
CA GLU A 53 27.33 16.21 4.16
C GLU A 53 27.22 17.44 3.24
N TYR A 54 26.40 17.39 2.18
CA TYR A 54 26.21 18.52 1.26
C TYR A 54 25.64 19.75 1.96
N GLU A 55 26.11 20.93 1.51
CA GLU A 55 25.41 22.18 1.76
C GLU A 55 24.02 22.16 1.13
N LEU A 56 23.06 22.89 1.69
CA LEU A 56 21.66 22.86 1.22
C LEU A 56 21.54 23.25 -0.26
N SER A 57 22.34 24.21 -0.71
CA SER A 57 22.39 24.67 -2.10
C SER A 57 22.96 23.61 -3.06
N GLU A 58 23.96 22.86 -2.61
CA GLU A 58 24.56 21.75 -3.36
C GLU A 58 23.58 20.58 -3.46
N LEU A 59 22.88 20.27 -2.37
CA LEU A 59 21.84 19.25 -2.35
C LEU A 59 20.66 19.61 -3.26
N ASP A 60 20.20 20.86 -3.26
CA ASP A 60 19.18 21.32 -4.22
C ASP A 60 19.66 21.19 -5.68
N ALA A 61 20.93 21.53 -5.96
CA ALA A 61 21.51 21.36 -7.29
C ALA A 61 21.56 19.88 -7.72
N ALA A 62 21.96 19.00 -6.80
CA ALA A 62 21.98 17.56 -7.02
C ALA A 62 20.57 17.02 -7.32
N LEU A 63 19.57 17.44 -6.54
CA LEU A 63 18.17 17.03 -6.71
C LEU A 63 17.57 17.54 -8.04
N ARG A 64 17.91 18.76 -8.48
CA ARG A 64 17.52 19.27 -9.80
C ARG A 64 18.02 18.35 -10.91
N SER A 65 19.31 18.05 -10.92
CA SER A 65 19.93 17.17 -11.92
C SER A 65 19.32 15.76 -11.85
N PHE A 66 19.10 15.25 -10.65
CA PHE A 66 18.49 13.94 -10.44
C PHE A 66 17.07 13.86 -11.01
N TYR A 67 16.19 14.81 -10.70
CA TYR A 67 14.82 14.75 -11.19
C TYR A 67 14.74 14.84 -12.72
N ALA A 68 15.62 15.62 -13.36
CA ALA A 68 15.66 15.72 -14.82
C ALA A 68 16.34 14.50 -15.49
N GLY A 69 17.40 13.99 -14.86
CA GLY A 69 18.35 13.05 -15.44
C GLY A 69 18.12 11.58 -15.11
N ALA A 70 17.41 11.25 -14.02
CA ALA A 70 17.27 9.86 -13.58
C ALA A 70 16.65 8.97 -14.67
N ARG A 71 17.31 7.84 -14.96
CA ARG A 71 16.87 6.79 -15.89
C ARG A 71 17.02 5.42 -15.26
N LYS A 72 16.32 4.44 -15.81
CA LYS A 72 16.56 3.03 -15.49
C LYS A 72 17.90 2.57 -16.09
N SER A 73 18.34 1.38 -15.71
CA SER A 73 19.56 0.75 -16.25
C SER A 73 19.53 0.57 -17.77
N ASP A 74 18.35 0.43 -18.38
CA ASP A 74 18.15 0.35 -19.83
C ASP A 74 18.10 1.73 -20.53
N GLY A 75 18.33 2.82 -19.79
CA GLY A 75 18.22 4.20 -20.28
C GLY A 75 16.78 4.72 -20.42
N SER A 76 15.76 3.89 -20.17
CA SER A 76 14.35 4.29 -20.29
C SER A 76 13.89 5.20 -19.16
N LEU A 77 12.83 5.96 -19.43
CA LEU A 77 12.20 6.83 -18.43
C LEU A 77 11.50 6.02 -17.33
N PHE A 78 11.51 6.56 -16.12
CA PHE A 78 10.71 6.06 -15.02
C PHE A 78 9.24 6.45 -15.16
N LYS A 79 8.37 5.64 -14.54
CA LYS A 79 6.98 6.05 -14.30
C LYS A 79 6.94 7.25 -13.37
N LYS A 80 5.94 8.11 -13.53
CA LYS A 80 5.68 9.27 -12.65
C LYS A 80 5.61 8.86 -11.18
N SER A 81 4.94 7.75 -10.87
CA SER A 81 4.82 7.21 -9.51
C SER A 81 6.16 6.77 -8.93
N ALA A 82 7.05 6.21 -9.74
CA ALA A 82 8.38 5.77 -9.29
C ALA A 82 9.24 6.96 -8.84
N ILE A 83 9.31 8.03 -9.65
CA ILE A 83 10.05 9.25 -9.29
C ILE A 83 9.45 9.92 -8.05
N GLN A 84 8.13 9.92 -7.91
CA GLN A 84 7.44 10.44 -6.73
C GLN A 84 7.77 9.63 -5.47
N ASN A 85 7.82 8.30 -5.57
CA ASN A 85 8.21 7.44 -4.46
C ASN A 85 9.66 7.69 -4.04
N VAL A 86 10.59 7.84 -4.98
CA VAL A 86 11.99 8.15 -4.65
C VAL A 86 12.10 9.48 -3.91
N LYS A 87 11.40 10.53 -4.37
CA LYS A 87 11.36 11.82 -3.66
C LYS A 87 10.86 11.68 -2.22
N TYR A 88 9.80 10.92 -1.97
CA TYR A 88 9.30 10.71 -0.62
C TYR A 88 10.28 9.92 0.25
N GLY A 89 10.96 8.94 -0.32
CA GLY A 89 12.07 8.24 0.31
C GLY A 89 13.19 9.16 0.76
N LEU A 90 13.66 10.01 -0.17
CA LEU A 90 14.72 10.97 0.09
C LEU A 90 14.30 12.00 1.14
N LYS A 91 13.07 12.53 1.05
CA LYS A 91 12.52 13.44 2.06
C LYS A 91 12.58 12.81 3.44
N ARG A 92 12.06 11.58 3.58
CA ARG A 92 12.06 10.86 4.84
C ARG A 92 13.47 10.64 5.37
N TYR A 93 14.38 10.17 4.50
CA TYR A 93 15.77 9.91 4.85
C TYR A 93 16.51 11.17 5.32
N LEU A 94 16.38 12.28 4.59
CA LEU A 94 17.00 13.55 4.93
C LEU A 94 16.39 14.18 6.19
N ASN A 95 15.09 13.98 6.42
CA ASN A 95 14.45 14.41 7.65
C ASN A 95 14.98 13.64 8.87
N GLU A 96 15.06 12.30 8.77
CA GLU A 96 15.58 11.45 9.85
C GLU A 96 17.09 11.68 10.12
N LYS A 97 17.89 11.97 9.08
CA LYS A 97 19.35 12.13 9.20
C LYS A 97 19.82 13.55 9.49
N ARG A 98 19.12 14.56 8.98
CA ARG A 98 19.57 15.96 9.01
C ARG A 98 18.48 16.95 9.44
N ASN A 99 17.27 16.49 9.74
CA ASN A 99 16.12 17.34 10.02
C ASN A 99 15.79 18.33 8.88
N ILE A 100 15.98 17.91 7.64
CA ILE A 100 15.67 18.69 6.42
C ILE A 100 14.35 18.23 5.82
N ASP A 101 13.47 19.14 5.39
CA ASP A 101 12.28 18.85 4.60
C ASP A 101 12.40 19.42 3.18
N ILE A 102 12.92 18.61 2.25
CA ILE A 102 13.12 18.98 0.84
C ILE A 102 11.83 19.39 0.10
N ASN A 103 10.64 19.20 0.70
CA ASN A 103 9.39 19.67 0.12
C ASN A 103 8.98 21.06 0.60
N LYS A 104 9.47 21.51 1.75
CA LYS A 104 9.00 22.73 2.44
C LYS A 104 10.09 23.78 2.59
N ASP A 105 11.34 23.37 2.79
CA ASP A 105 12.42 24.32 3.05
C ASP A 105 12.70 25.14 1.78
N ASN A 106 12.93 26.44 1.96
CA ASN A 106 12.98 27.43 0.87
C ASN A 106 14.13 27.16 -0.11
N GLU A 107 15.21 26.58 0.39
CA GLU A 107 16.42 26.20 -0.34
C GLU A 107 16.13 25.23 -1.49
N PHE A 108 15.06 24.43 -1.38
CA PHE A 108 14.69 23.41 -2.37
C PHE A 108 13.64 23.86 -3.38
N THR A 109 13.33 25.17 -3.44
CA THR A 109 12.32 25.71 -4.36
C THR A 109 12.62 25.33 -5.82
N LYS A 110 13.89 25.39 -6.24
CA LYS A 110 14.28 25.12 -7.63
C LYS A 110 14.15 23.63 -7.98
N SER A 111 14.64 22.72 -7.13
CA SER A 111 14.45 21.28 -7.34
C SER A 111 12.97 20.88 -7.29
N ASN A 112 12.15 21.53 -6.46
CA ASN A 112 10.70 21.34 -6.43
C ASN A 112 10.02 21.77 -7.74
N LEU A 113 10.42 22.88 -8.35
CA LEU A 113 9.93 23.31 -9.66
C LEU A 113 10.29 22.31 -10.76
N ILE A 114 11.56 21.87 -10.81
CA ILE A 114 12.01 20.85 -11.77
C ILE A 114 11.22 19.55 -11.59
N PHE A 115 11.01 19.11 -10.36
CA PHE A 115 10.21 17.92 -10.07
C PHE A 115 8.77 18.02 -10.63
N GLN A 116 8.12 19.18 -10.50
CA GLN A 116 6.79 19.37 -11.09
C GLN A 116 6.84 19.37 -12.63
N ALA A 117 7.83 20.02 -13.23
CA ALA A 117 8.03 20.00 -14.68
C ALA A 117 8.22 18.58 -15.21
N VAL A 118 9.06 17.78 -14.54
CA VAL A 118 9.29 16.36 -14.86
C VAL A 118 8.00 15.55 -14.73
N LYS A 119 7.19 15.77 -13.69
CA LYS A 119 5.88 15.08 -13.56
C LYS A 119 4.93 15.40 -14.72
N VAL A 120 4.91 16.65 -15.19
CA VAL A 120 4.10 17.06 -16.35
C VAL A 120 4.63 16.42 -17.63
N ASP A 121 5.94 16.41 -17.85
CA ASP A 121 6.57 15.79 -19.01
C ASP A 121 6.34 14.27 -19.05
N LEU A 122 6.53 13.57 -17.93
CA LEU A 122 6.23 12.14 -17.82
C LEU A 122 4.76 11.83 -18.10
N LYS A 123 3.83 12.69 -17.65
CA LYS A 123 2.41 12.54 -17.97
C LYS A 123 2.16 12.70 -19.47
N ARG A 124 2.74 13.74 -20.09
CA ARG A 124 2.64 14.00 -21.53
C ARG A 124 3.18 12.84 -22.37
N LYS A 125 4.26 12.20 -21.91
CA LYS A 125 4.88 11.03 -22.56
C LYS A 125 4.19 9.69 -22.26
N GLY A 126 3.07 9.68 -21.52
CA GLY A 126 2.33 8.46 -21.19
C GLY A 126 2.84 7.65 -19.99
N TYR A 127 3.89 8.11 -19.31
CA TYR A 127 4.49 7.44 -18.13
C TYR A 127 3.72 7.67 -16.81
N ALA A 128 2.52 8.23 -16.89
CA ALA A 128 1.62 8.40 -15.74
C ALA A 128 0.54 7.31 -15.65
N LYS A 129 0.46 6.39 -16.63
CA LYS A 129 -0.52 5.31 -16.61
C LYS A 129 -0.25 4.35 -15.46
N VAL A 130 -1.32 4.05 -14.70
CA VAL A 130 -1.33 2.97 -13.71
C VAL A 130 -1.81 1.73 -14.44
N ASP A 131 -0.99 0.69 -14.44
CA ASP A 131 -1.37 -0.61 -14.98
C ASP A 131 -2.03 -1.38 -13.84
N HIS A 132 -3.33 -1.64 -14.00
CA HIS A 132 -4.07 -2.51 -13.10
C HIS A 132 -3.97 -3.95 -13.60
N TYR A 133 -3.84 -4.89 -12.67
CA TYR A 133 -4.05 -6.29 -13.01
C TYR A 133 -5.48 -6.47 -13.54
N PRO A 134 -5.69 -7.25 -14.61
CA PRO A 134 -7.03 -7.56 -15.05
C PRO A 134 -7.79 -8.25 -13.92
N GLY A 135 -9.11 -8.01 -13.86
CA GLY A 135 -9.97 -8.79 -12.99
C GLY A 135 -9.91 -10.27 -13.37
N ILE A 136 -10.17 -11.14 -12.39
CA ILE A 136 -10.37 -12.57 -12.67
C ILE A 136 -11.67 -12.69 -13.47
N SER A 137 -11.61 -13.31 -14.64
CA SER A 137 -12.80 -13.49 -15.48
C SER A 137 -13.72 -14.58 -14.92
N GLU A 138 -14.98 -14.59 -15.35
CA GLU A 138 -15.92 -15.61 -14.92
C GLU A 138 -15.49 -17.01 -15.38
N GLU A 139 -14.94 -17.12 -16.59
CA GLU A 139 -14.45 -18.38 -17.15
C GLU A 139 -13.25 -18.91 -16.36
N ASP A 140 -12.35 -18.03 -15.91
CA ASP A 140 -11.22 -18.41 -15.07
C ASP A 140 -11.66 -18.81 -13.66
N LEU A 141 -12.68 -18.13 -13.10
CA LEU A 141 -13.32 -18.59 -11.87
C LEU A 141 -13.92 -19.98 -12.06
N GLN A 142 -14.72 -20.21 -13.11
CA GLN A 142 -15.34 -21.51 -13.39
C GLN A 142 -14.29 -22.62 -13.48
N LYS A 143 -13.15 -22.38 -14.15
CA LYS A 143 -12.04 -23.36 -14.19
C LYS A 143 -11.51 -23.67 -12.80
N LEU A 144 -11.33 -22.68 -11.92
CA LEU A 144 -10.83 -22.91 -10.56
C LEU A 144 -11.80 -23.78 -9.74
N TYR A 145 -13.11 -23.61 -9.91
CA TYR A 145 -14.14 -24.39 -9.22
C TYR A 145 -14.54 -25.69 -9.93
N SER A 146 -14.03 -25.94 -11.13
CA SER A 146 -14.32 -27.16 -11.88
C SER A 146 -13.79 -28.41 -11.16
N GLY A 147 -14.51 -29.53 -11.29
CA GLY A 147 -14.05 -30.83 -10.77
C GLY A 147 -12.84 -31.39 -11.52
N ASP A 148 -12.52 -30.81 -12.69
CA ASP A 148 -11.43 -31.24 -13.57
C ASP A 148 -10.07 -30.67 -13.13
N THR A 149 -10.03 -29.76 -12.15
CA THR A 149 -8.80 -29.21 -11.59
C THR A 149 -8.60 -29.64 -10.13
N PRO A 150 -7.36 -30.02 -9.72
CA PRO A 150 -7.06 -30.27 -8.32
C PRO A 150 -6.97 -28.98 -7.48
N VAL A 151 -7.02 -27.80 -8.11
CA VAL A 151 -6.72 -26.52 -7.47
C VAL A 151 -7.68 -26.22 -6.31
N PHE A 152 -8.99 -26.48 -6.45
CA PHE A 152 -9.99 -26.34 -5.38
C PHE A 152 -10.61 -27.68 -4.96
N ASP A 153 -9.89 -28.80 -5.15
CA ASP A 153 -10.38 -30.11 -4.71
C ASP A 153 -10.41 -30.19 -3.18
N VAL A 154 -11.62 -30.12 -2.62
CA VAL A 154 -11.91 -30.18 -1.18
C VAL A 154 -11.53 -31.51 -0.54
N ASN A 155 -11.32 -32.57 -1.33
CA ASN A 155 -10.91 -33.88 -0.85
C ASN A 155 -9.40 -33.97 -0.66
N THR A 156 -8.63 -32.98 -1.13
CA THR A 156 -7.20 -32.90 -0.89
C THR A 156 -6.86 -31.79 0.11
N PRO A 157 -5.87 -32.01 1.00
CA PRO A 157 -5.43 -30.96 1.92
C PRO A 157 -5.02 -29.67 1.21
N TYR A 158 -4.32 -29.78 0.07
CA TYR A 158 -3.86 -28.63 -0.72
C TYR A 158 -5.00 -27.91 -1.43
N GLY A 159 -5.91 -28.64 -2.09
CA GLY A 159 -7.04 -28.05 -2.80
C GLY A 159 -8.01 -27.34 -1.85
N LEU A 160 -8.31 -27.95 -0.70
CA LEU A 160 -9.11 -27.30 0.34
C LEU A 160 -8.43 -26.02 0.85
N GLN A 161 -7.12 -26.06 1.11
CA GLN A 161 -6.38 -24.90 1.59
C GLN A 161 -6.40 -23.76 0.56
N PHE A 162 -6.17 -24.05 -0.72
CA PHE A 162 -6.19 -23.03 -1.79
C PHE A 162 -7.58 -22.44 -1.98
N LYS A 163 -8.63 -23.27 -1.96
CA LYS A 163 -10.01 -22.81 -2.06
C LYS A 163 -10.36 -21.85 -0.94
N VAL A 164 -10.11 -22.24 0.31
CA VAL A 164 -10.39 -21.40 1.48
C VAL A 164 -9.60 -20.11 1.41
N TRP A 165 -8.30 -20.16 1.08
CA TRP A 165 -7.46 -18.97 0.98
C TRP A 165 -7.91 -18.01 -0.13
N PHE A 166 -8.32 -18.54 -1.28
CA PHE A 166 -8.81 -17.76 -2.40
C PHE A 166 -10.13 -17.06 -2.08
N GLU A 167 -11.14 -17.80 -1.61
CA GLU A 167 -12.44 -17.24 -1.20
C GLU A 167 -12.25 -16.21 -0.09
N TYR A 168 -11.32 -16.49 0.83
CA TYR A 168 -10.96 -15.58 1.89
C TYR A 168 -10.42 -14.25 1.37
N ILE A 169 -9.51 -14.28 0.40
CA ILE A 169 -8.97 -13.07 -0.23
C ILE A 169 -10.05 -12.35 -1.06
N LEU A 170 -10.84 -13.10 -1.83
CA LEU A 170 -11.82 -12.55 -2.77
C LEU A 170 -12.97 -11.83 -2.04
N PHE A 171 -13.49 -12.42 -0.97
CA PHE A 171 -14.69 -11.92 -0.30
C PHE A 171 -14.42 -11.11 0.97
N LEU A 172 -13.32 -11.39 1.68
CA LEU A 172 -13.10 -10.86 3.03
C LEU A 172 -11.86 -9.97 3.17
N CYS A 173 -10.86 -10.07 2.29
CA CYS A 173 -9.70 -9.19 2.34
C CYS A 173 -9.97 -7.85 1.67
N ARG A 174 -9.80 -6.78 2.44
CA ARG A 174 -9.75 -5.40 1.95
C ARG A 174 -8.30 -4.91 1.95
N ARG A 175 -8.02 -3.81 1.23
CA ARG A 175 -6.74 -3.07 1.29
C ARG A 175 -5.48 -3.89 0.94
N GLY A 176 -5.56 -4.71 -0.10
CA GLY A 176 -4.38 -5.40 -0.63
C GLY A 176 -3.74 -6.37 0.36
N GLN A 177 -4.56 -7.09 1.13
CA GLN A 177 -4.13 -8.17 2.03
C GLN A 177 -3.29 -7.71 3.23
N GLU A 178 -3.32 -6.42 3.58
CA GLU A 178 -2.48 -5.85 4.64
C GLU A 178 -2.60 -6.61 5.97
N ASN A 179 -3.82 -7.02 6.34
CA ASN A 179 -4.08 -7.72 7.60
C ASN A 179 -4.04 -9.24 7.47
N LEU A 180 -3.75 -9.80 6.28
CA LEU A 180 -3.80 -11.24 6.02
C LEU A 180 -2.96 -12.04 7.02
N ARG A 181 -1.80 -11.49 7.41
CA ARG A 181 -0.85 -12.14 8.32
C ARG A 181 -1.23 -12.06 9.80
N THR A 182 -2.08 -11.10 10.18
CA THR A 182 -2.45 -10.87 11.59
C THR A 182 -3.77 -11.53 11.97
N MET A 183 -4.43 -12.18 11.01
CA MET A 183 -5.72 -12.80 11.24
C MET A 183 -5.62 -14.13 11.96
N THR A 184 -6.54 -14.30 12.89
CA THR A 184 -6.67 -15.48 13.75
C THR A 184 -8.08 -16.04 13.62
N LYS A 185 -8.33 -17.21 14.23
CA LYS A 185 -9.68 -17.81 14.30
C LYS A 185 -10.73 -16.86 14.87
N ASP A 186 -10.31 -15.94 15.75
CA ASP A 186 -11.20 -14.96 16.37
C ASP A 186 -11.58 -13.76 15.51
N THR A 187 -10.93 -13.64 14.35
CA THR A 187 -11.24 -12.59 13.39
C THR A 187 -12.61 -12.80 12.75
N PHE A 188 -13.11 -14.03 12.73
CA PHE A 188 -14.39 -14.38 12.12
C PHE A 188 -15.39 -14.91 13.13
N ARG A 189 -16.66 -14.70 12.82
CA ARG A 189 -17.80 -15.30 13.53
C ARG A 189 -18.79 -15.82 12.50
N VAL A 190 -19.52 -16.84 12.92
CA VAL A 190 -20.62 -17.41 12.15
C VAL A 190 -21.92 -16.90 12.74
N LYS A 191 -22.82 -16.40 11.89
CA LYS A 191 -24.20 -16.04 12.25
C LYS A 191 -25.18 -16.75 11.32
N LYS A 192 -26.47 -16.68 11.66
CA LYS A 192 -27.56 -17.10 10.78
C LYS A 192 -28.34 -15.87 10.34
N ASP A 193 -28.78 -15.86 9.08
CA ASP A 193 -29.69 -14.84 8.58
C ASP A 193 -31.16 -15.17 8.92
N ALA A 194 -32.10 -14.34 8.43
CA ALA A 194 -33.54 -14.54 8.61
C ALA A 194 -34.05 -15.85 8.00
N SER A 195 -33.37 -16.35 6.97
CA SER A 195 -33.64 -17.63 6.31
C SER A 195 -32.94 -18.80 7.00
N CYS A 196 -32.37 -18.59 8.19
CA CYS A 196 -31.61 -19.57 8.97
C CYS A 196 -30.32 -20.08 8.30
N MET A 197 -29.84 -19.41 7.26
CA MET A 197 -28.62 -19.76 6.54
C MET A 197 -27.40 -19.23 7.27
N LYS A 198 -26.38 -20.07 7.40
CA LYS A 198 -25.13 -19.68 8.05
C LYS A 198 -24.32 -18.78 7.13
N TYR A 199 -23.77 -17.70 7.67
CA TYR A 199 -22.82 -16.85 6.97
C TYR A 199 -21.64 -16.49 7.88
N ILE A 200 -20.49 -16.23 7.26
CA ILE A 200 -19.27 -15.82 7.94
C ILE A 200 -19.13 -14.31 7.78
N TYR A 201 -18.78 -13.62 8.88
CA TYR A 201 -18.46 -12.21 8.86
C TYR A 201 -17.25 -11.89 9.75
N LYS A 202 -16.60 -10.76 9.48
CA LYS A 202 -15.47 -10.29 10.27
C LYS A 202 -15.98 -9.70 11.60
N ASN A 203 -15.50 -10.24 12.72
CA ASN A 203 -15.96 -9.92 14.07
C ASN A 203 -15.60 -8.49 14.53
N LYS A 204 -14.48 -7.97 14.03
CA LYS A 204 -14.01 -6.61 14.28
C LYS A 204 -13.83 -5.92 12.94
N ASP A 205 -14.53 -4.79 12.76
CA ASP A 205 -14.26 -3.94 11.62
C ASP A 205 -12.87 -3.33 11.78
N GLU A 206 -12.14 -3.20 10.68
CA GLU A 206 -10.84 -2.55 10.74
C GLU A 206 -11.06 -1.06 10.96
N LEU A 207 -10.42 -0.48 11.98
CA LEU A 207 -10.36 0.98 12.08
C LEU A 207 -9.86 1.53 10.74
N ASP A 208 -10.61 2.48 10.21
CA ASP A 208 -10.28 3.20 9.01
C ASP A 208 -9.05 4.06 9.23
N LYS A 209 -7.98 3.82 8.44
CA LYS A 209 -6.81 4.71 8.42
C LYS A 209 -7.15 6.15 7.98
N ASN A 210 -8.33 6.36 7.40
CA ASN A 210 -8.83 7.66 6.99
C ASN A 210 -10.07 8.02 7.82
N GLN A 211 -9.89 8.41 9.08
CA GLN A 211 -10.99 9.01 9.86
C GLN A 211 -11.27 10.48 9.51
N ASP A 212 -10.46 11.11 8.67
CA ASP A 212 -10.74 12.47 8.20
C ASP A 212 -10.41 12.62 6.73
N LEU A 213 -11.43 12.99 5.94
CA LEU A 213 -11.38 14.05 4.91
C LEU A 213 -12.65 14.12 4.06
N TRP A 214 -13.63 13.23 4.25
CA TRP A 214 -14.99 13.43 3.73
C TRP A 214 -16.00 12.83 4.70
N GLN A 215 -16.49 13.65 5.64
CA GLN A 215 -17.75 13.37 6.33
C GLN A 215 -18.88 13.49 5.30
N ARG A 216 -19.02 12.49 4.42
CA ARG A 216 -20.36 12.18 3.91
C ARG A 216 -21.19 11.80 5.13
N PRO A 217 -22.46 12.22 5.21
CA PRO A 217 -23.34 11.75 6.27
C PRO A 217 -23.18 10.24 6.36
N LYS A 218 -22.80 9.73 7.53
CA LYS A 218 -23.03 8.32 7.82
C LYS A 218 -24.54 8.20 7.74
N ALA A 219 -25.05 7.84 6.56
CA ALA A 219 -26.33 7.18 6.51
C ALA A 219 -26.22 6.11 7.57
N SER A 220 -27.11 6.14 8.56
CA SER A 220 -27.46 4.95 9.30
C SER A 220 -27.73 3.92 8.21
N PHE A 221 -26.73 3.12 7.89
CA PHE A 221 -26.89 1.99 7.01
C PHE A 221 -27.72 1.05 7.84
N ASP A 222 -29.03 1.17 7.67
CA ASP A 222 -29.91 0.04 7.87
C ASP A 222 -29.20 -1.13 7.21
N VAL A 223 -29.03 -2.19 8.00
CA VAL A 223 -28.41 -3.44 7.60
C VAL A 223 -29.39 -4.13 6.64
N GLY A 224 -29.59 -3.52 5.47
CA GLY A 224 -30.45 -3.95 4.40
C GLY A 224 -29.62 -4.67 3.36
N GLU A 225 -29.74 -6.00 3.36
CA GLU A 225 -29.63 -6.99 2.26
C GLU A 225 -28.54 -6.88 1.17
N SER A 226 -27.64 -5.89 1.20
CA SER A 226 -26.74 -5.57 0.09
C SER A 226 -25.27 -5.43 0.47
N THR A 227 -24.90 -5.69 1.73
CA THR A 227 -23.50 -5.89 2.10
C THR A 227 -23.09 -7.28 1.65
N TRP A 228 -22.20 -7.39 0.66
CA TRP A 228 -21.62 -8.65 0.13
C TRP A 228 -21.43 -9.71 1.23
N TYR A 229 -22.46 -10.55 1.41
CA TYR A 229 -22.43 -11.69 2.29
C TYR A 229 -21.63 -12.75 1.55
N CYS A 230 -20.53 -13.21 2.14
CA CYS A 230 -19.98 -14.49 1.71
C CYS A 230 -20.95 -15.56 2.23
N LYS A 231 -21.94 -15.92 1.41
CA LYS A 231 -22.73 -17.15 1.51
C LYS A 231 -21.79 -18.34 1.28
N ILE A 232 -20.87 -18.54 2.23
CA ILE A 232 -20.14 -19.79 2.31
C ILE A 232 -21.18 -20.78 2.81
N VAL A 233 -21.33 -21.88 2.06
CA VAL A 233 -22.27 -22.98 2.26
C VAL A 233 -23.63 -22.80 1.53
N TYR A 234 -23.62 -23.13 0.23
CA TYR A 234 -24.62 -23.91 -0.55
C TYR A 234 -24.90 -23.43 -1.99
N ASP A 235 -24.65 -22.17 -2.35
CA ASP A 235 -25.04 -21.68 -3.70
C ASP A 235 -24.02 -22.01 -4.82
N ILE A 236 -22.84 -22.55 -4.48
CA ILE A 236 -21.90 -23.15 -5.46
C ILE A 236 -22.21 -24.66 -5.67
N TYR A 237 -23.26 -25.19 -5.03
CA TYR A 237 -23.70 -26.58 -5.11
C TYR A 237 -25.09 -26.73 -5.76
N GLN A 238 -25.50 -25.80 -6.63
CA GLN A 238 -26.51 -26.14 -7.64
C GLN A 238 -25.75 -26.74 -8.83
N PRO A 239 -25.87 -28.06 -9.10
CA PRO A 239 -25.37 -28.59 -10.36
C PRO A 239 -26.10 -27.84 -11.47
N PHE A 240 -25.34 -27.18 -12.35
CA PHE A 240 -25.87 -26.73 -13.62
C PHE A 240 -26.33 -28.00 -14.35
N HIS A 241 -27.65 -28.18 -14.45
CA HIS A 241 -28.26 -29.21 -15.28
C HIS A 241 -28.02 -28.90 -16.76
#